data_AF-A0A353DC55-F1
#
_entry.id   AF-A0A353DC55-F1
#
_cell.length_a   1.000
_cell.length_b   1.000
_cell.length_c   1.000
_cell.angle_alpha   90.00
_cell.angle_beta   90.00
_cell.angle_gamma   90.00
#
_symmetry.space_group_name_H-M   'P 1'
#
loop_
_entity.id
_entity.type
_entity.pdbx_description
1 polymer ?
#
loop_
_entity_poly.entity_id
_entity_poly.type
_entity_poly.pdbx_seq_one_letter_code
_entity_poly.pdbx_strand_id
1 'polypeptide(L)'
;GCIQNQLPPHIRREQYACDITYGTNAEFGFDYLRDNGMASSTMDQVQRGYYFAIVDEVDSILIDEARTPLIISGPAVVSNTEEYKRYRSMIEQLV
;
A
#
# COMPACT_ATOMS: atom_id res chain seq x y z
N GLY A 1 -18.43 6.31 -6.95
CA GLY A 1 -17.42 6.89 -6.07
C GLY A 1 -16.24 7.39 -6.89
N CYS A 2 -15.43 8.27 -6.33
CA CYS A 2 -14.20 8.74 -6.94
C CYS A 2 -13.11 8.81 -5.86
N ILE A 3 -12.02 8.06 -6.05
CA ILE A 3 -10.88 8.05 -5.14
C ILE A 3 -9.92 9.17 -5.56
N GLN A 4 -9.58 10.02 -4.60
CA GLN A 4 -8.64 11.12 -4.78
C GLN A 4 -7.58 11.06 -3.68
N ASN A 5 -6.43 11.66 -3.99
CA ASN A 5 -5.36 11.80 -3.01
C ASN A 5 -5.87 12.54 -1.76
N GLN A 6 -5.36 12.17 -0.59
CA GLN A 6 -5.68 12.75 0.71
C GLN A 6 -7.12 12.57 1.21
N LEU A 7 -7.96 11.77 0.53
CA LEU A 7 -9.25 11.37 1.11
C LEU A 7 -9.03 10.57 2.41
N PRO A 8 -9.72 10.94 3.51
CA PRO A 8 -9.62 10.19 4.75
C PRO A 8 -10.28 8.80 4.60
N PRO A 9 -9.85 7.79 5.39
CA PRO A 9 -10.27 6.40 5.20
C PRO A 9 -11.80 6.17 5.21
N HIS A 10 -12.53 6.90 6.06
CA HIS A 10 -13.99 6.78 6.13
C HIS A 10 -14.67 7.21 4.83
N ILE A 11 -14.23 8.32 4.23
CA ILE A 11 -14.73 8.77 2.93
C ILE A 11 -14.30 7.81 1.83
N ARG A 12 -13.05 7.30 1.84
CA ARG A 12 -12.60 6.30 0.86
C ARG A 12 -13.50 5.06 0.88
N ARG A 13 -13.85 4.57 2.07
CA ARG A 13 -14.77 3.43 2.21
C ARG A 13 -16.14 3.71 1.58
N GLU A 14 -16.70 4.89 1.80
CA GLU A 14 -17.95 5.31 1.14
C GLU A 14 -17.80 5.38 -0.40
N GLN A 15 -16.65 5.86 -0.89
CA GLN A 15 -16.37 5.90 -2.33
C GLN A 15 -16.31 4.50 -2.94
N TYR A 16 -15.63 3.55 -2.28
CA TYR A 16 -15.55 2.14 -2.71
C TYR A 16 -16.89 1.40 -2.60
N ALA A 17 -17.78 1.82 -1.70
CA ALA A 17 -19.11 1.25 -1.54
C ALA A 17 -20.06 1.56 -2.71
N CYS A 18 -19.71 2.53 -3.56
CA CYS A 18 -20.47 2.81 -4.77
C CYS A 18 -20.38 1.65 -5.78
N ASP A 19 -21.42 1.48 -6.61
CA ASP A 19 -21.45 0.45 -7.65
C ASP A 19 -20.27 0.56 -8.62
N ILE A 20 -19.96 1.79 -9.03
CA ILE A 20 -18.82 2.14 -9.89
C ILE A 20 -17.92 3.10 -9.12
N THR A 21 -16.62 2.84 -9.14
CA THR A 21 -15.60 3.67 -8.48
C THR A 21 -14.52 4.07 -9.48
N TYR A 22 -14.34 5.37 -9.67
CA TYR A 22 -13.27 5.96 -10.47
C TYR A 22 -12.07 6.29 -9.58
N GLY A 23 -10.88 6.36 -10.18
CA GLY A 23 -9.63 6.66 -9.48
C GLY A 23 -8.43 6.42 -10.39
N THR A 24 -7.24 6.79 -9.95
CA THR A 24 -6.00 6.49 -10.65
C THR A 24 -5.44 5.14 -10.23
N ASN A 25 -4.61 4.52 -11.07
CA ASN A 25 -3.90 3.27 -10.77
C ASN A 25 -3.13 3.34 -9.43
N ALA A 26 -2.45 4.45 -9.17
CA ALA A 26 -1.66 4.67 -7.96
C ALA A 26 -2.54 4.68 -6.71
N GLU A 27 -3.69 5.34 -6.74
CA GLU A 27 -4.60 5.39 -5.59
C GLU A 27 -5.17 4.02 -5.25
N PHE A 28 -5.62 3.26 -6.26
CA PHE A 28 -6.09 1.89 -6.06
C PHE A 28 -4.99 0.98 -5.53
N GLY A 29 -3.78 1.07 -6.09
CA GLY A 29 -2.66 0.24 -5.64
C GLY A 29 -2.17 0.59 -4.24
N PHE A 30 -2.15 1.87 -3.86
CA PHE A 30 -1.77 2.25 -2.50
C PHE A 30 -2.83 1.90 -1.46
N ASP A 31 -4.12 2.00 -1.78
CA ASP A 31 -5.17 1.51 -0.87
C ASP A 31 -5.08 -0.01 -0.69
N TYR A 32 -4.78 -0.77 -1.74
CA TYR A 32 -4.51 -2.20 -1.64
C TYR A 32 -3.35 -2.48 -0.66
N LEU A 33 -2.24 -1.74 -0.81
CA LEU A 33 -1.07 -1.90 0.05
C LEU A 33 -1.37 -1.52 1.51
N ARG A 34 -2.14 -0.46 1.76
CA ARG A 34 -2.60 -0.07 3.11
C ARG A 34 -3.47 -1.16 3.73
N ASP A 35 -4.42 -1.70 2.97
CA ASP A 35 -5.36 -2.71 3.45
C ASP A 35 -4.69 -4.04 3.82
N ASN A 36 -3.57 -4.39 3.19
CA ASN A 36 -2.86 -5.65 3.43
C ASN A 36 -1.60 -5.52 4.29
N GLY A 37 -0.96 -4.34 4.33
CA GLY A 37 0.29 -4.13 5.04
C GLY A 37 0.18 -3.28 6.31
N MET A 38 -0.91 -2.53 6.49
CA MET A 38 -1.04 -1.53 7.57
C MET A 38 -2.35 -1.63 8.36
N ALA A 39 -3.42 -2.16 7.78
CA ALA A 39 -4.68 -2.35 8.49
C ALA A 39 -4.52 -3.34 9.65
N SER A 40 -4.98 -2.97 10.84
CA SER A 40 -4.92 -3.82 12.04
C SER A 40 -6.07 -4.81 12.11
N SER A 41 -7.18 -4.52 11.42
CA SER A 41 -8.35 -5.37 11.33
C SER A 41 -9.01 -5.26 9.95
N THR A 42 -9.88 -6.22 9.63
CA THR A 42 -10.68 -6.18 8.40
C THR A 42 -11.64 -4.99 8.35
N MET A 43 -12.05 -4.47 9.52
CA MET A 43 -12.91 -3.28 9.59
C MET A 43 -12.15 -1.99 9.23
N ASP A 44 -10.82 -2.00 9.30
CA ASP A 44 -9.98 -0.85 8.93
C ASP A 44 -9.74 -0.76 7.42
N GLN A 45 -10.00 -1.85 6.68
CA GLN A 45 -9.84 -1.89 5.23
C GLN A 45 -10.84 -0.96 4.54
N VAL A 46 -10.41 -0.31 3.46
CA VAL A 46 -11.25 0.64 2.70
C VAL A 46 -11.75 0.06 1.39
N GLN A 47 -10.98 -0.84 0.77
CA GLN A 47 -11.37 -1.49 -0.47
C GLN A 47 -12.37 -2.62 -0.22
N ARG A 48 -13.05 -3.02 -1.30
CA ARG A 48 -13.85 -4.24 -1.38
C ARG A 48 -13.23 -5.17 -2.41
N GLY A 49 -13.84 -6.34 -2.63
CA GLY A 49 -13.34 -7.34 -3.59
C GLY A 49 -13.00 -6.77 -4.98
N TYR A 50 -12.08 -7.43 -5.68
CA TYR A 50 -11.56 -7.02 -7.00
C TYR A 50 -12.34 -7.69 -8.13
N TYR A 51 -13.57 -7.24 -8.35
CA TYR A 51 -14.49 -7.91 -9.29
C TYR A 51 -14.16 -7.64 -10.76
N PHE A 52 -13.93 -6.38 -11.11
CA PHE A 52 -13.69 -5.95 -12.47
C PHE A 52 -13.02 -4.57 -12.47
N ALA A 53 -12.15 -4.31 -13.45
CA ALA A 53 -11.51 -3.02 -13.66
C ALA A 53 -11.48 -2.71 -15.14
N ILE A 54 -11.84 -1.48 -15.51
CA ILE A 54 -11.58 -0.91 -16.83
C ILE A 54 -10.42 0.04 -16.65
N VAL A 55 -9.35 -0.19 -17.42
CA VAL A 55 -8.15 0.65 -17.39
C VAL A 55 -8.14 1.49 -18.65
N ASP A 56 -8.23 2.80 -18.47
CA ASP A 56 -7.99 3.76 -19.54
C ASP A 56 -6.46 3.92 -19.75
N GLU A 57 -6.03 4.23 -20.98
CA GLU A 57 -4.60 4.33 -21.34
C GLU A 57 -3.79 3.08 -20.93
N VAL A 58 -4.31 1.89 -21.26
CA VAL A 58 -3.80 0.61 -20.77
C VAL A 58 -2.34 0.32 -21.10
N ASP A 59 -1.85 0.82 -22.24
CA ASP A 59 -0.46 0.71 -22.65
C ASP A 59 0.46 1.49 -21.71
N SER A 60 0.11 2.74 -21.39
CA SER A 60 0.85 3.57 -20.44
C SER A 60 0.90 2.91 -19.04
N ILE A 61 -0.23 2.38 -18.58
CA ILE A 61 -0.33 1.82 -17.22
C ILE A 61 0.32 0.43 -17.09
N LEU A 62 0.01 -0.49 -18.00
CA LEU A 62 0.43 -1.90 -17.87
C LEU A 62 1.77 -2.22 -18.56
N ILE A 63 2.31 -1.32 -19.39
CA ILE A 63 3.62 -1.50 -20.03
C ILE A 63 4.63 -0.52 -19.44
N ASP A 64 4.36 0.79 -19.54
CA ASP A 64 5.36 1.80 -19.20
C ASP A 64 5.52 1.96 -17.69
N GLU A 65 4.41 2.16 -16.98
CA GLU A 65 4.40 2.36 -15.53
C GLU A 65 4.54 1.07 -14.72
N ALA A 66 4.28 -0.11 -15.31
CA ALA A 66 4.35 -1.40 -14.63
C ALA A 66 5.74 -1.73 -14.04
N ARG A 67 6.79 -1.04 -14.50
CA ARG A 67 8.16 -1.17 -13.97
C ARG A 67 8.40 -0.37 -12.70
N THR A 68 7.53 0.59 -12.37
CA THR A 68 7.65 1.44 -11.20
C THR A 68 6.83 0.83 -10.05
N PRO A 69 7.46 0.29 -9.00
CA PRO A 69 6.72 -0.30 -7.89
C PRO A 69 6.00 0.77 -7.07
N LEU A 70 4.81 0.44 -6.58
CA LEU A 70 4.13 1.22 -5.55
C LEU A 70 4.71 0.86 -4.18
N ILE A 71 5.29 1.84 -3.48
CA ILE A 71 5.99 1.64 -2.20
C ILE A 71 5.38 2.53 -1.12
N ILE A 72 4.96 1.92 -0.01
CA ILE A 72 4.70 2.65 1.23
C ILE A 72 5.92 2.47 2.13
N SER A 73 6.65 3.55 2.36
CA SER A 73 7.75 3.60 3.32
C SER A 73 7.36 4.47 4.51
N GLY A 74 7.87 4.11 5.68
CA GLY A 74 7.69 4.86 6.92
C GLY A 74 8.97 4.85 7.74
N PRO A 75 9.16 5.81 8.65
CA PRO A 75 10.31 5.81 9.55
C PRO A 75 10.30 4.54 10.40
N ALA A 76 11.45 3.88 10.54
CA ALA A 76 11.60 2.77 11.46
C ALA A 76 11.41 3.26 12.90
N VAL A 77 10.40 2.74 13.60
CA VAL A 77 10.07 3.13 14.99
C VAL A 77 11.19 2.75 15.96
N VAL A 78 11.97 1.72 15.62
CA VAL A 78 13.13 1.27 16.38
C VAL A 78 14.31 1.17 15.43
N SER A 79 15.36 1.97 15.67
CA SER A 79 16.64 1.75 15.03
C SER A 79 17.28 0.52 15.68
N ASN A 80 17.18 -0.66 15.05
CA ASN A 80 17.84 -1.90 15.50
C ASN A 80 19.38 -1.82 15.48
N THR A 81 19.95 -0.62 15.29
CA THR A 81 21.38 -0.34 15.28
C THR A 81 22.07 -0.81 16.57
N GLU A 82 21.43 -0.63 17.73
CA GLU A 82 22.01 -1.04 19.02
C GLU A 82 21.96 -2.57 19.20
N GLU A 83 20.90 -3.22 18.75
CA GLU A 83 20.82 -4.69 18.75
C GLU A 83 21.83 -5.31 17.78
N TYR A 84 21.95 -4.74 16.58
CA TYR A 84 22.94 -5.19 15.59
C TYR A 84 24.37 -5.09 16.14
N LYS A 85 24.72 -3.96 16.76
CA LYS A 85 26.02 -3.78 17.43
C LYS A 85 26.23 -4.82 18.53
N ARG A 86 25.21 -5.07 19.35
CA ARG A 86 25.28 -6.05 20.45
C ARG A 86 25.57 -7.46 19.97
N TYR A 87 24.89 -7.92 18.91
CA TYR A 87 25.03 -9.29 18.43
C TYR A 87 26.24 -9.48 17.52
N ARG A 88 26.71 -8.43 16.84
CA ARG A 88 27.87 -8.48 15.95
C ARG A 88 29.11 -9.07 16.63
N SER A 89 29.46 -8.57 17.82
CA SER A 89 30.66 -9.04 18.53
C SER A 89 30.57 -10.49 18.97
N MET A 90 29.36 -11.01 19.23
CA MET A 90 29.15 -12.40 19.60
C MET A 90 29.30 -13.34 18.40
N ILE A 91 28.86 -12.90 17.22
CA ILE A 91 28.98 -13.68 15.98
C ILE A 91 30.43 -13.72 15.50
N GLU A 92 31.16 -12.60 15.57
CA GLU A 92 32.59 -12.53 15.20
C GLU A 92 33.49 -13.44 16.05
N GLN A 93 33.05 -13.85 17.25
CA GLN A 93 33.78 -14.78 18.12
C GLN A 93 33.50 -16.27 17.84
N LEU A 94 32.47 -16.58 17.03
CA LEU A 94 32.07 -17.94 16.67
C LEU A 94 32.72 -18.42 15.36
N VAL A 95 33.26 -17.51 14.57
CA VAL A 95 33.98 -17.75 13.30
C VAL A 95 35.48 -17.62 13.54
#